data_AF-A0AA88S8N4-F1
#
_entry.id   AF-A0AA88S8N4-F1
#
_cell.length_a   1.000
_cell.length_b   1.000
_cell.length_c   1.000
_cell.angle_alpha   90.00
_cell.angle_beta   90.00
_cell.angle_gamma   90.00
#
_symmetry.space_group_name_H-M   'P 1'
#
loop_
_entity.id
_entity.type
_entity.pdbx_description
1 polymer ?
#
loop_
_entity_poly.entity_id
_entity_poly.type
_entity_poly.pdbx_seq_one_letter_code
_entity_poly.pdbx_strand_id
1 'polypeptide(L)'
;MGSDGAKLAAMAMDGDEQRWCSSRGSGSADRVLTVIGLCVASVPLPAAVMMAPFDFGDCTLFTLVVAPTMSAGVAVAWRRWALEKEVRTLILKVVKERNDGGDENDLLQTLLDGAKNGNLSQDSLERFVVHNCKNIYLAAETTGLTASWCLMLLASNQEWQDRIRAEALQVCKGQIPNVDMVLKMKQDIKFGGITVPKGVNVWIVVTRLHTDPELWGPDAYKFNPERFANGVTGACKQPHLYMPFGFGPRVCPGQNLAMAELKVLIAVIVTKFSFSLSPKYMHKPSLNLNTQPATGVDLLIKKL
;
A
#
# COMPACT_ATOMS: atom_id res chain seq x y z
N MET A 1 -41.41 11.32 23.46
CA MET A 1 -40.28 11.71 24.32
C MET A 1 -39.25 10.59 24.21
N GLY A 2 -38.47 10.57 23.13
CA GLY A 2 -37.06 11.02 23.11
C GLY A 2 -36.18 9.75 23.08
N SER A 3 -35.03 9.64 22.44
CA SER A 3 -34.19 10.50 21.61
C SER A 3 -33.07 9.58 21.11
N ASP A 4 -32.72 9.71 19.83
CA ASP A 4 -31.39 9.58 19.22
C ASP A 4 -30.43 8.39 19.51
N GLY A 5 -29.82 7.88 18.43
CA GLY A 5 -28.37 7.63 18.45
C GLY A 5 -27.89 6.24 18.02
N ALA A 6 -27.60 6.10 16.73
CA ALA A 6 -26.76 5.11 16.03
C ALA A 6 -25.84 4.17 16.85
N LYS A 7 -25.74 2.90 16.40
CA LYS A 7 -24.46 2.15 16.33
C LYS A 7 -24.52 0.96 15.37
N LEU A 8 -23.54 0.94 14.46
CA LEU A 8 -23.18 -0.09 13.49
C LEU A 8 -22.67 -1.39 14.14
N ALA A 9 -22.84 -2.48 13.36
CA ALA A 9 -21.96 -3.63 13.22
C ALA A 9 -21.55 -4.43 14.48
N ALA A 10 -22.12 -5.62 14.62
CA ALA A 10 -21.53 -6.73 15.34
C ALA A 10 -21.66 -8.00 14.49
N MET A 11 -20.51 -8.50 14.03
CA MET A 11 -20.30 -9.90 13.65
C MET A 11 -20.27 -10.74 14.92
N ALA A 12 -20.88 -11.93 14.92
CA ALA A 12 -20.27 -13.15 15.46
C ALA A 12 -21.19 -14.33 15.10
N MET A 13 -20.67 -15.18 14.24
CA MET A 13 -21.21 -16.50 13.93
C MET A 13 -20.98 -17.40 15.15
N ASP A 14 -22.07 -17.99 15.68
CA ASP A 14 -22.05 -19.31 16.33
C ASP A 14 -21.44 -20.30 15.31
N GLY A 15 -20.55 -21.23 15.65
CA GLY A 15 -20.66 -22.24 16.70
C GLY A 15 -20.54 -23.60 15.99
N ASP A 16 -19.70 -24.49 16.52
CA ASP A 16 -19.46 -25.88 16.10
C ASP A 16 -18.68 -26.16 14.81
N GLU A 17 -17.35 -26.19 14.96
CA GLU A 17 -16.46 -26.99 14.11
C GLU A 17 -15.63 -27.95 15.00
N GLN A 18 -16.24 -29.07 15.40
CA GLN A 18 -15.50 -30.28 15.79
C GLN A 18 -16.30 -31.53 15.40
N ARG A 19 -15.75 -32.35 14.49
CA ARG A 19 -15.33 -33.75 14.73
C ARG A 19 -15.33 -34.61 13.44
N TRP A 20 -14.12 -34.82 12.94
CA TRP A 20 -13.51 -36.03 12.35
C TRP A 20 -14.38 -37.26 12.02
N CYS A 21 -14.23 -37.78 10.78
CA CYS A 21 -13.74 -39.14 10.45
C CYS A 21 -13.71 -39.30 8.90
N SER A 22 -12.55 -39.26 8.23
CA SER A 22 -11.63 -40.38 7.92
C SER A 22 -12.12 -41.35 6.81
N SER A 23 -11.52 -41.30 5.62
CA SER A 23 -10.63 -42.36 5.07
C SER A 23 -10.46 -42.31 3.53
N ARG A 24 -9.19 -42.41 3.09
CA ARG A 24 -8.62 -42.86 1.79
C ARG A 24 -9.01 -42.08 0.50
N GLY A 25 -8.11 -41.71 -0.41
CA GLY A 25 -6.72 -42.11 -0.62
C GLY A 25 -5.97 -41.24 -1.63
N SER A 26 -4.68 -41.56 -1.73
CA SER A 26 -3.58 -41.05 -2.56
C SER A 26 -3.90 -40.20 -3.81
N GLY A 27 -3.28 -39.02 -3.84
CA GLY A 27 -3.01 -38.27 -5.07
C GLY A 27 -2.48 -36.89 -4.71
N SER A 28 -1.18 -36.66 -4.87
CA SER A 28 -0.57 -35.32 -4.72
C SER A 28 -1.22 -34.37 -5.71
N ALA A 29 -2.21 -33.61 -5.25
CA ALA A 29 -2.64 -32.41 -5.94
C ALA A 29 -1.78 -31.27 -5.43
N ASP A 30 -0.57 -31.16 -5.97
CA ASP A 30 0.24 -29.95 -5.86
C ASP A 30 -0.57 -28.81 -6.48
N ARG A 31 -1.32 -28.11 -5.64
CA ARG A 31 -2.05 -26.91 -6.03
C ARG A 31 -1.00 -25.81 -6.23
N VAL A 32 -0.58 -25.61 -7.47
CA VAL A 32 0.27 -24.48 -7.86
C VAL A 32 -0.49 -23.19 -7.57
N LEU A 33 -0.12 -22.49 -6.50
CA LEU A 33 -0.67 -21.19 -6.17
C LEU A 33 0.07 -20.13 -6.98
N THR A 34 -0.47 -19.76 -8.14
CA THR A 34 0.00 -18.59 -8.90
C THR A 34 -0.45 -17.32 -8.17
N VAL A 35 0.45 -16.68 -7.43
CA VAL A 35 0.18 -15.41 -6.75
C VAL A 35 0.15 -14.28 -7.79
N ILE A 36 -1.03 -14.00 -8.34
CA ILE A 36 -1.32 -12.76 -9.07
C ILE A 36 -1.72 -11.73 -8.01
N GLY A 37 -1.06 -10.58 -7.96
CA GLY A 37 -1.27 -9.55 -6.94
C GLY A 37 -2.76 -9.22 -6.69
N LEU A 38 -3.29 -9.69 -5.57
CA LEU A 38 -4.65 -9.38 -5.12
C LEU A 38 -4.72 -7.90 -4.71
N CYS A 39 -5.37 -7.06 -5.52
CA CYS A 39 -6.02 -5.87 -4.99
C CYS A 39 -7.28 -6.33 -4.28
N VAL A 40 -7.38 -6.03 -2.99
CA VAL A 40 -8.60 -6.22 -2.22
C VAL A 40 -9.59 -5.11 -2.64
N ALA A 41 -10.57 -5.45 -3.47
CA ALA A 41 -11.76 -4.63 -3.69
C ALA A 41 -12.96 -5.37 -3.07
N SER A 42 -13.44 -4.89 -1.93
CA SER A 42 -14.60 -5.41 -1.23
C SER A 42 -15.89 -5.09 -2.02
N VAL A 43 -16.66 -6.10 -2.44
CA VAL A 43 -18.04 -5.92 -2.96
C VAL A 43 -18.92 -7.10 -2.49
N PRO A 44 -20.15 -6.86 -2.00
CA PRO A 44 -21.04 -7.91 -1.48
C PRO A 44 -21.82 -8.64 -2.59
N LEU A 45 -22.08 -9.94 -2.39
CA LEU A 45 -22.92 -10.79 -3.24
C LEU A 45 -24.40 -10.73 -2.80
N PRO A 46 -25.39 -10.74 -3.72
CA PRO A 46 -26.70 -11.27 -3.44
C PRO A 46 -26.92 -12.63 -4.15
N ALA A 47 -27.53 -13.56 -3.42
CA ALA A 47 -27.87 -14.90 -3.86
C ALA A 47 -29.24 -14.97 -4.55
N ALA A 48 -29.38 -15.88 -5.52
CA ALA A 48 -30.60 -16.67 -5.75
C ALA A 48 -30.28 -17.84 -6.71
N VAL A 49 -30.39 -19.08 -6.24
CA VAL A 49 -30.38 -20.30 -7.06
C VAL A 49 -31.78 -20.90 -6.98
N MET A 50 -32.47 -21.05 -8.10
CA MET A 50 -33.74 -21.77 -8.17
C MET A 50 -33.49 -23.10 -8.88
N MET A 51 -33.73 -24.21 -8.20
CA MET A 51 -33.61 -25.56 -8.76
C MET A 51 -35.02 -26.09 -9.09
N ALA A 52 -35.24 -26.50 -10.34
CA ALA A 52 -36.43 -27.26 -10.73
C ALA A 52 -35.98 -28.68 -11.16
N PRO A 53 -36.57 -29.76 -10.63
CA PRO A 53 -36.20 -31.11 -10.98
C PRO A 53 -36.90 -31.56 -12.27
N PHE A 54 -36.17 -32.24 -13.15
CA PHE A 54 -36.75 -33.08 -14.20
C PHE A 54 -36.15 -34.47 -14.08
N ASP A 55 -37.02 -35.47 -14.06
CA ASP A 55 -36.74 -36.82 -13.60
C ASP A 55 -36.54 -37.77 -14.80
N PHE A 56 -35.44 -38.51 -14.79
CA PHE A 56 -35.25 -39.73 -15.57
C PHE A 56 -34.47 -40.71 -14.69
N GLY A 57 -35.13 -41.84 -14.41
CA GLY A 57 -34.72 -42.90 -13.50
C GLY A 57 -33.21 -43.06 -13.29
N ASP A 58 -32.82 -42.89 -12.03
CA ASP A 58 -31.55 -43.23 -11.39
C ASP A 58 -30.32 -42.31 -11.60
N CYS A 59 -30.45 -41.17 -12.28
CA CYS A 59 -29.39 -40.14 -12.31
C CYS A 59 -29.97 -38.71 -12.29
N THR A 60 -29.82 -38.00 -11.17
CA THR A 60 -30.16 -36.57 -11.08
C THR A 60 -29.03 -35.74 -11.71
N LEU A 61 -29.20 -35.30 -12.96
CA LEU A 61 -28.26 -34.38 -13.61
C LEU A 61 -28.67 -32.93 -13.28
N PHE A 62 -27.90 -32.25 -12.44
CA PHE A 62 -28.03 -30.80 -12.27
C PHE A 62 -27.37 -30.11 -13.46
N THR A 63 -28.15 -29.76 -14.49
CA THR A 63 -27.67 -28.81 -15.50
C THR A 63 -27.62 -27.43 -14.84
N LEU A 64 -26.43 -26.98 -14.47
CA LEU A 64 -26.18 -25.60 -14.05
C LEU A 64 -26.38 -24.70 -15.28
N VAL A 65 -27.59 -24.20 -15.49
CA VAL A 65 -27.83 -23.10 -16.44
C VAL A 65 -27.34 -21.82 -15.77
N VAL A 66 -26.05 -21.53 -15.94
CA VAL A 66 -25.50 -20.21 -15.61
C VAL A 66 -26.01 -19.25 -16.67
N ALA A 67 -27.07 -18.51 -16.37
CA ALA A 67 -27.45 -17.36 -17.18
C ALA A 67 -26.26 -16.39 -17.26
N PRO A 68 -25.92 -15.84 -18.43
CA PRO A 68 -24.75 -14.99 -18.59
C PRO A 68 -25.07 -13.58 -18.06
N THR A 69 -25.17 -13.44 -16.74
CA THR A 69 -24.90 -12.15 -16.11
C THR A 69 -23.40 -12.09 -15.91
N MET A 70 -22.68 -11.58 -16.91
CA MET A 70 -21.29 -11.16 -16.72
C MET A 70 -21.29 -10.11 -15.60
N SER A 71 -21.02 -10.57 -14.39
CA SER A 71 -21.05 -9.73 -13.20
C SER A 71 -19.95 -8.68 -13.33
N ALA A 72 -20.24 -7.45 -12.91
CA ALA A 72 -19.33 -6.31 -13.01
C ALA A 72 -17.91 -6.61 -12.47
N GLY A 73 -17.77 -7.53 -11.52
CA GLY A 73 -16.49 -7.98 -10.99
C GLY A 73 -15.57 -8.65 -12.01
N VAL A 74 -16.10 -9.50 -12.91
CA VAL A 74 -15.31 -10.14 -13.97
C VAL A 74 -14.83 -9.10 -14.99
N ALA A 75 -15.69 -8.13 -15.32
CA ALA A 75 -15.34 -7.04 -16.23
C ALA A 75 -14.26 -6.10 -15.65
N VAL A 76 -14.31 -5.80 -14.35
CA VAL A 76 -13.28 -5.00 -13.66
C VAL A 76 -11.96 -5.77 -13.59
N ALA A 77 -11.98 -7.06 -13.27
CA ALA A 77 -10.79 -7.90 -13.23
C ALA A 77 -10.12 -8.01 -14.62
N TRP A 78 -10.92 -8.20 -15.68
CA TRP A 78 -10.43 -8.23 -17.06
C TRP A 78 -9.82 -6.90 -17.49
N ARG A 79 -10.47 -5.77 -17.17
CA ARG A 79 -9.91 -4.43 -17.47
C ARG A 79 -8.59 -4.20 -16.76
N ARG A 80 -8.49 -4.58 -15.48
CA ARG A 80 -7.24 -4.48 -14.70
C ARG A 80 -6.13 -5.32 -15.34
N TRP A 81 -6.41 -6.57 -15.68
CA TRP A 81 -5.45 -7.46 -16.33
C TRP A 81 -5.00 -6.95 -17.71
N ALA A 82 -5.94 -6.46 -18.52
CA ALA A 82 -5.64 -5.92 -19.84
C ALA A 82 -4.73 -4.68 -19.74
N LEU A 83 -5.07 -3.76 -18.84
CA LEU A 83 -4.27 -2.57 -18.56
C LEU A 83 -2.87 -2.94 -18.05
N GLU A 84 -2.78 -3.95 -17.18
CA GLU A 84 -1.49 -4.43 -16.66
C GLU A 84 -0.58 -4.97 -17.76
N LYS A 85 -1.15 -5.73 -18.71
CA LYS A 85 -0.40 -6.21 -19.89
C LYS A 85 0.02 -5.07 -20.81
N GLU A 86 -0.85 -4.09 -21.02
CA GLU A 86 -0.55 -2.92 -21.84
C GLU A 86 0.61 -2.12 -21.23
N VAL A 87 0.53 -1.80 -19.93
CA VAL A 87 1.61 -1.11 -19.19
C VAL A 87 2.92 -1.90 -19.25
N ARG A 88 2.88 -3.22 -19.06
CA ARG A 88 4.10 -4.07 -19.19
C ARG A 88 4.70 -3.94 -20.60
N THR A 89 3.87 -4.04 -21.63
CA THR A 89 4.30 -3.99 -23.03
C THR A 89 4.94 -2.63 -23.35
N LEU A 90 4.32 -1.53 -22.90
CA LEU A 90 4.85 -0.18 -23.10
C LEU A 90 6.20 0.00 -22.40
N ILE A 91 6.34 -0.45 -21.14
CA ILE A 91 7.63 -0.36 -20.42
C ILE A 91 8.71 -1.16 -21.14
N LEU A 92 8.43 -2.39 -21.55
CA LEU A 92 9.42 -3.23 -22.25
C LEU A 92 9.79 -2.67 -23.62
N LYS A 93 8.85 -2.01 -24.31
CA LYS A 93 9.14 -1.30 -25.55
C LYS A 93 10.17 -0.19 -25.32
N VAL A 94 9.98 0.64 -24.29
CA VAL A 94 10.94 1.70 -23.92
C VAL A 94 12.31 1.11 -23.55
N VAL A 95 12.33 0.01 -22.79
CA VAL A 95 13.58 -0.69 -22.44
C VAL A 95 14.32 -1.20 -23.68
N LYS A 96 13.58 -1.76 -24.65
CA LYS A 96 14.17 -2.25 -25.89
C LYS A 96 14.75 -1.10 -26.72
N GLU A 97 13.97 -0.03 -26.91
CA GLU A 97 14.42 1.17 -27.61
C GLU A 97 15.67 1.78 -26.95
N ARG A 98 15.76 1.74 -25.62
CA ARG A 98 16.93 2.19 -24.85
C ARG A 98 18.16 1.33 -25.13
N ASN A 99 18.03 0.00 -25.07
CA ASN A 99 19.15 -0.92 -25.38
C ASN A 99 19.67 -0.74 -26.81
N ASP A 100 18.80 -0.37 -27.75
CA ASP A 100 19.16 -0.14 -29.15
C ASP A 100 19.71 1.30 -29.40
N GLY A 101 19.37 2.26 -28.54
CA GLY A 101 19.63 3.70 -28.70
C GLY A 101 20.79 4.29 -27.89
N GLY A 102 21.42 3.50 -27.02
CA GLY A 102 22.56 3.92 -26.19
C GLY A 102 22.20 4.34 -24.76
N ASP A 103 23.21 4.35 -23.88
CA ASP A 103 23.04 4.60 -22.45
C ASP A 103 22.74 6.09 -22.15
N GLU A 104 21.74 6.34 -21.30
CA GLU A 104 21.44 7.68 -20.74
C GLU A 104 21.66 7.70 -19.22
N ASN A 105 21.96 8.85 -18.63
CA ASN A 105 22.11 8.98 -17.17
C ASN A 105 20.77 9.23 -16.48
N ASP A 106 19.85 8.28 -16.60
CA ASP A 106 18.50 8.35 -16.01
C ASP A 106 18.20 7.19 -15.05
N LEU A 107 17.03 7.26 -14.42
CA LEU A 107 16.59 6.26 -13.45
C LEU A 107 16.36 4.88 -14.10
N LEU A 108 15.92 4.84 -15.36
CA LEU A 108 15.72 3.58 -16.07
C LEU A 108 17.06 2.88 -16.32
N GLN A 109 18.08 3.62 -16.74
CA GLN A 109 19.43 3.10 -16.91
C GLN A 109 20.00 2.58 -15.58
N THR A 110 19.82 3.35 -14.50
CA THR A 110 20.25 2.93 -13.15
C THR A 110 19.60 1.60 -12.74
N LEU A 111 18.31 1.40 -13.05
CA LEU A 111 17.60 0.15 -12.79
C LEU A 111 18.13 -1.01 -13.67
N LEU A 112 18.40 -0.73 -14.94
CA LEU A 112 18.96 -1.72 -15.87
C LEU A 112 20.34 -2.18 -15.42
N ASP A 113 21.20 -1.26 -15.00
CA ASP A 113 22.56 -1.57 -14.55
C ASP A 113 22.54 -2.32 -13.20
N GLY A 114 21.65 -1.94 -12.28
CA GLY A 114 21.41 -2.70 -11.05
C GLY A 114 20.95 -4.13 -11.31
N ALA A 115 20.08 -4.34 -12.31
CA ALA A 115 19.60 -5.66 -12.69
C ALA A 115 20.69 -6.52 -13.34
N LYS A 116 21.52 -5.94 -14.20
CA LYS A 116 22.66 -6.62 -14.87
C LYS A 116 23.69 -7.13 -13.84
N ASN A 117 23.95 -6.35 -12.80
CA ASN A 117 24.89 -6.73 -11.74
C ASN A 117 24.39 -7.87 -10.82
N GLY A 118 23.10 -8.24 -10.90
CA GLY A 118 22.46 -9.22 -10.03
C GLY A 118 22.50 -10.68 -10.50
N ASN A 119 23.19 -11.02 -11.60
CA ASN A 119 23.19 -12.36 -12.22
C ASN A 119 21.77 -12.96 -12.39
N LEU A 120 20.80 -12.12 -12.75
CA LEU A 120 19.41 -12.53 -12.90
C LEU A 120 19.15 -13.18 -14.27
N SER A 121 18.21 -14.12 -14.32
CA SER A 121 17.68 -14.62 -15.60
C SER A 121 16.98 -13.49 -16.39
N GLN A 122 16.88 -13.61 -17.71
CA GLN A 122 16.25 -12.59 -18.56
C GLN A 122 14.82 -12.25 -18.13
N ASP A 123 14.02 -13.27 -17.77
CA ASP A 123 12.64 -13.07 -17.30
C ASP A 123 12.59 -12.42 -15.90
N SER A 124 13.55 -12.74 -15.02
CA SER A 124 13.69 -12.08 -13.73
C SER A 124 14.10 -10.61 -13.88
N LEU A 125 14.93 -10.29 -14.88
CA LEU A 125 15.36 -8.93 -15.20
C LEU A 125 14.20 -8.08 -15.73
N GLU A 126 13.43 -8.59 -16.70
CA GLU A 126 12.24 -7.90 -17.21
C GLU A 126 11.25 -7.62 -16.08
N ARG A 127 10.98 -8.62 -15.23
CA ARG A 127 10.10 -8.46 -14.08
C ARG A 127 10.64 -7.43 -13.09
N PHE A 128 11.95 -7.43 -12.82
CA PHE A 128 12.58 -6.43 -11.96
C PHE A 128 12.39 -5.01 -12.51
N VAL A 129 12.68 -4.78 -13.79
CA VAL A 129 12.59 -3.45 -14.42
C VAL A 129 11.14 -2.98 -14.47
N VAL A 130 10.22 -3.82 -14.98
CA VAL A 130 8.79 -3.47 -15.07
C VAL A 130 8.22 -3.14 -13.71
N HIS A 131 8.53 -3.93 -12.68
CA HIS A 131 7.99 -3.67 -11.37
C HIS A 131 8.61 -2.46 -10.67
N ASN A 132 9.92 -2.21 -10.82
CA ASN A 132 10.52 -1.00 -10.26
C ASN A 132 9.99 0.26 -10.98
N CYS A 133 9.85 0.24 -12.31
CA CYS A 133 9.23 1.33 -13.06
C CYS A 133 7.78 1.58 -12.62
N LYS A 134 6.97 0.51 -12.47
CA LYS A 134 5.61 0.62 -11.90
C LYS A 134 5.65 1.20 -10.48
N ASN A 135 6.56 0.76 -9.63
CA ASN A 135 6.66 1.25 -8.25
C ASN A 135 7.08 2.70 -8.15
N ILE A 136 8.02 3.14 -8.99
CA ILE A 136 8.45 4.54 -9.07
C ILE A 136 7.29 5.40 -9.58
N TYR A 137 6.63 4.96 -10.66
CA TYR A 137 5.53 5.70 -11.27
C TYR A 137 4.28 5.75 -10.39
N LEU A 138 3.98 4.65 -9.68
CA LEU A 138 2.80 4.54 -8.83
C LEU A 138 3.06 4.91 -7.37
N ALA A 139 4.33 5.09 -6.94
CA ALA A 139 4.84 5.49 -5.61
C ALA A 139 4.14 4.91 -4.35
N ALA A 140 3.18 4.00 -4.49
CA ALA A 140 2.27 3.50 -3.47
C ALA A 140 1.97 2.00 -3.62
N GLU A 141 2.26 1.36 -4.76
CA GLU A 141 2.08 -0.10 -4.94
C GLU A 141 3.37 -0.90 -4.65
N THR A 142 4.33 -0.31 -3.95
CA THR A 142 5.60 -0.96 -3.54
C THR A 142 5.41 -2.26 -2.77
N THR A 143 4.28 -2.39 -2.08
CA THR A 143 3.87 -3.56 -1.31
C THR A 143 3.71 -4.81 -2.18
N GLY A 144 3.09 -4.70 -3.36
CA GLY A 144 2.81 -5.86 -4.22
C GLY A 144 4.06 -6.47 -4.82
N LEU A 145 5.01 -5.64 -5.25
CA LEU A 145 6.31 -6.10 -5.73
C LEU A 145 7.14 -6.72 -4.61
N THR A 146 7.24 -6.01 -3.47
CA THR A 146 8.02 -6.49 -2.33
C THR A 146 7.49 -7.84 -1.87
N ALA A 147 6.16 -7.99 -1.77
CA ALA A 147 5.53 -9.27 -1.47
C ALA A 147 5.89 -10.35 -2.49
N SER A 148 5.88 -10.04 -3.80
CA SER A 148 6.26 -11.01 -4.84
C SER A 148 7.70 -11.51 -4.70
N TRP A 149 8.65 -10.59 -4.44
CA TRP A 149 10.05 -10.98 -4.18
C TRP A 149 10.22 -11.73 -2.87
N CYS A 150 9.56 -11.28 -1.80
CA CYS A 150 9.56 -11.99 -0.52
C CYS A 150 9.04 -13.41 -0.68
N LEU A 151 7.95 -13.61 -1.43
CA LEU A 151 7.38 -14.93 -1.71
C LEU A 151 8.35 -15.80 -2.50
N MET A 152 8.98 -15.26 -3.55
CA MET A 152 10.00 -15.99 -4.32
C MET A 152 11.18 -16.40 -3.43
N LEU A 153 11.71 -15.48 -2.62
CA LEU A 153 12.83 -15.76 -1.72
C LEU A 153 12.46 -16.78 -0.64
N LEU A 154 11.26 -16.68 -0.07
CA LEU A 154 10.77 -17.64 0.91
C LEU A 154 10.54 -19.02 0.29
N ALA A 155 10.02 -19.09 -0.94
CA ALA A 155 9.84 -20.35 -1.65
C ALA A 155 11.17 -21.11 -1.82
N SER A 156 12.25 -20.39 -2.12
CA SER A 156 13.61 -20.95 -2.23
C SER A 156 14.30 -21.19 -0.89
N ASN A 157 13.75 -20.73 0.23
CA ASN A 157 14.37 -20.82 1.55
C ASN A 157 13.36 -21.22 2.64
N GLN A 158 13.06 -22.51 2.73
CA GLN A 158 12.00 -23.06 3.60
C GLN A 158 12.26 -22.82 5.10
N GLU A 159 13.53 -22.81 5.56
CA GLU A 159 13.87 -22.49 6.96
C GLU A 159 13.31 -21.12 7.38
N TRP A 160 13.38 -20.12 6.50
CA TRP A 160 12.86 -18.80 6.78
C TRP A 160 11.33 -18.77 6.82
N GLN A 161 10.65 -19.64 6.08
CA GLN A 161 9.20 -19.80 6.21
C GLN A 161 8.82 -20.33 7.59
N ASP A 162 9.53 -21.34 8.08
CA ASP A 162 9.27 -21.93 9.39
C ASP A 162 9.51 -20.94 10.52
N ARG A 163 10.61 -20.17 10.43
CA ARG A 163 10.93 -19.11 11.39
C ARG A 163 9.88 -18.00 11.39
N ILE A 164 9.46 -17.52 10.21
CA ILE A 164 8.42 -16.49 10.11
C ILE A 164 7.08 -17.03 10.61
N ARG A 165 6.74 -18.30 10.34
CA ARG A 165 5.51 -18.93 10.84
C ARG A 165 5.53 -19.04 12.37
N ALA A 166 6.66 -19.44 12.95
CA ALA A 166 6.82 -19.49 14.39
C ALA A 166 6.69 -18.09 15.03
N GLU A 167 7.32 -17.07 14.42
CA GLU A 167 7.18 -15.68 14.87
C GLU A 167 5.74 -15.16 14.72
N ALA A 168 5.07 -15.45 13.60
CA ALA A 168 3.70 -15.05 13.36
C ALA A 168 2.73 -15.71 14.35
N LEU A 169 2.90 -17.00 14.65
CA LEU A 169 2.14 -17.68 15.69
C LEU A 169 2.40 -17.09 17.08
N GLN A 170 3.65 -16.75 17.40
CA GLN A 170 4.01 -16.10 18.66
C GLN A 170 3.37 -14.71 18.80
N VAL A 171 3.42 -13.89 17.75
CA VAL A 171 2.97 -12.49 17.78
C VAL A 171 1.45 -12.38 17.62
N CYS A 172 0.88 -13.10 16.64
CA CYS A 172 -0.53 -12.99 16.26
C CYS A 172 -1.41 -14.02 16.97
N LYS A 173 -0.84 -14.99 17.70
CA LYS A 173 -1.58 -16.00 18.50
C LYS A 173 -2.65 -16.73 17.68
N GLY A 174 -2.34 -17.06 16.43
CA GLY A 174 -3.27 -17.72 15.49
C GLY A 174 -4.30 -16.79 14.84
N GLN A 175 -4.32 -15.49 15.17
CA GLN A 175 -5.16 -14.49 14.51
C GLN A 175 -4.53 -14.01 13.19
N ILE A 176 -5.37 -13.48 12.29
CA ILE A 176 -4.89 -12.84 11.07
C ILE A 176 -4.07 -11.60 11.46
N PRO A 177 -2.80 -11.46 11.00
CA PRO A 177 -1.98 -10.31 11.32
C PRO A 177 -2.62 -9.00 10.86
N ASN A 178 -2.59 -7.99 11.71
CA ASN A 178 -2.97 -6.62 11.36
C ASN A 178 -1.81 -5.64 11.63
N VAL A 179 -1.93 -4.40 11.15
CA VAL A 179 -0.87 -3.37 11.27
C VAL A 179 -0.45 -3.18 12.73
N ASP A 180 -1.43 -3.15 13.65
CA ASP A 180 -1.16 -3.00 15.08
C ASP A 180 -0.45 -4.20 15.70
N MET A 181 -0.54 -5.40 15.15
CA MET A 181 0.21 -6.56 15.64
C MET A 181 1.66 -6.52 15.17
N VAL A 182 1.91 -6.03 13.95
CA VAL A 182 3.23 -6.02 13.31
C VAL A 182 4.12 -4.91 13.86
N LEU A 183 3.52 -3.77 14.28
CA LEU A 183 4.26 -2.62 14.81
C LEU A 183 4.67 -2.76 16.29
N LYS A 184 4.36 -3.90 16.93
CA LYS A 184 4.65 -4.12 18.35
C LYS A 184 6.14 -4.24 18.61
N MET A 185 6.58 -3.63 19.70
CA MET A 185 7.94 -3.79 20.20
C MET A 185 8.24 -5.28 20.41
N LYS A 186 9.30 -5.78 19.77
CA LYS A 186 9.69 -7.20 19.85
C LYS A 186 10.33 -7.58 21.19
N GLN A 187 10.82 -6.58 21.92
CA GLN A 187 11.47 -6.70 23.21
C GLN A 187 11.22 -5.43 24.04
N ASP A 188 11.47 -5.50 25.34
CA ASP A 188 11.44 -4.33 26.20
C ASP A 188 12.52 -3.34 25.75
N ILE A 189 12.14 -2.07 25.58
CA ILE A 189 13.08 -1.00 25.25
C ILE A 189 13.00 0.09 26.29
N LYS A 190 14.17 0.56 26.75
CA LYS A 190 14.29 1.73 27.60
C LYS A 190 14.56 2.97 26.75
N PHE A 191 13.68 3.95 26.84
CA PHE A 191 13.81 5.28 26.23
C PHE A 191 13.88 6.33 27.34
N GLY A 192 15.10 6.83 27.62
CA GLY A 192 15.33 7.70 28.77
C GLY A 192 14.90 7.02 30.07
N GLY A 193 13.99 7.65 30.83
CA GLY A 193 13.41 7.09 32.06
C GLY A 193 12.21 6.16 31.86
N ILE A 194 11.75 5.97 30.62
CA ILE A 194 10.54 5.20 30.30
C ILE A 194 10.95 3.81 29.80
N THR A 195 10.37 2.77 30.39
CA THR A 195 10.48 1.40 29.88
C THR A 195 9.22 1.09 29.07
N VAL A 196 9.38 0.82 27.78
CA VAL A 196 8.32 0.38 26.88
C VAL A 196 8.37 -1.15 26.84
N PRO A 197 7.34 -1.86 27.36
CA PRO A 197 7.32 -3.31 27.35
C PRO A 197 7.21 -3.89 25.94
N LYS A 198 7.70 -5.12 25.78
CA LYS A 198 7.42 -5.97 24.63
C LYS A 198 5.90 -6.05 24.37
N GLY A 199 5.51 -5.99 23.10
CA GLY A 199 4.11 -6.10 22.69
C GLY A 199 3.33 -4.78 22.62
N VAL A 200 3.96 -3.65 22.96
CA VAL A 200 3.37 -2.30 22.86
C VAL A 200 3.69 -1.68 21.49
N ASN A 201 2.77 -0.90 20.91
CA ASN A 201 3.03 -0.10 19.72
C ASN A 201 3.52 1.30 20.11
N VAL A 202 4.54 1.79 19.42
CA VAL A 202 5.02 3.17 19.58
C VAL A 202 4.72 3.93 18.30
N TRP A 203 3.84 4.92 18.40
CA TRP A 203 3.49 5.80 17.28
C TRP A 203 4.16 7.16 17.45
N ILE A 204 4.91 7.57 16.43
CA ILE A 204 5.44 8.93 16.34
C ILE A 204 4.42 9.76 15.58
N VAL A 205 3.67 10.60 16.30
CA VAL A 205 2.68 11.49 15.70
C VAL A 205 3.41 12.70 15.11
N VAL A 206 3.94 12.54 13.89
CA VAL A 206 4.78 13.54 13.20
C VAL A 206 4.10 14.90 13.10
N THR A 207 2.79 14.94 12.84
CA THR A 207 2.02 16.19 12.78
C THR A 207 2.08 16.97 14.08
N ARG A 208 1.98 16.30 15.23
CA ARG A 208 2.08 16.95 16.54
C ARG A 208 3.49 17.49 16.79
N LEU A 209 4.52 16.72 16.43
CA LEU A 209 5.91 17.16 16.53
C LEU A 209 6.21 18.37 15.65
N HIS A 210 5.62 18.45 14.45
CA HIS A 210 5.85 19.53 13.49
C HIS A 210 5.09 20.82 13.82
N THR A 211 4.14 20.77 14.75
CA THR A 211 3.36 21.94 15.20
C THR A 211 3.55 22.21 16.69
N ASP A 212 4.55 21.61 17.34
CA ASP A 212 4.81 21.81 18.76
C ASP A 212 5.41 23.21 19.01
N PRO A 213 4.72 24.11 19.75
CA PRO A 213 5.25 25.44 20.04
C PRO A 213 6.58 25.43 20.82
N GLU A 214 6.87 24.37 21.57
CA GLU A 214 8.14 24.25 22.28
C GLU A 214 9.31 24.05 21.31
N LEU A 215 9.08 23.37 20.20
CA LEU A 215 10.09 23.08 19.18
C LEU A 215 10.17 24.15 18.09
N TRP A 216 9.00 24.69 17.69
CA TRP A 216 8.83 25.56 16.51
C TRP A 216 8.53 27.03 16.84
N GLY A 217 8.35 27.35 18.13
CA GLY A 217 8.05 28.72 18.59
C GLY A 217 6.55 29.03 18.67
N PRO A 218 6.19 30.23 19.15
CA PRO A 218 4.80 30.61 19.42
C PRO A 218 3.92 30.66 18.16
N ASP A 219 4.53 30.75 16.97
CA ASP A 219 3.85 30.76 15.69
C ASP A 219 3.84 29.38 14.99
N ALA A 220 4.08 28.28 15.72
CA ALA A 220 4.11 26.91 15.19
C ALA A 220 2.88 26.50 14.36
N TYR A 221 1.71 27.06 14.69
CA TYR A 221 0.45 26.81 13.97
C TYR A 221 0.20 27.78 12.80
N LYS A 222 1.11 28.74 12.56
CA LYS A 222 1.02 29.68 11.45
C LYS A 222 1.84 29.20 10.26
N PHE A 223 1.28 29.37 9.07
CA PHE A 223 2.03 29.17 7.84
C PHE A 223 3.05 30.32 7.67
N ASN A 224 4.28 30.06 8.08
CA ASN A 224 5.39 31.02 8.01
C ASN A 224 6.60 30.35 7.33
N PRO A 225 6.77 30.52 6.00
CA PRO A 225 7.92 29.97 5.29
C PRO A 225 9.26 30.57 5.70
N GLU A 226 9.29 31.83 6.14
CA GLU A 226 10.52 32.55 6.50
C GLU A 226 11.26 31.91 7.67
N ARG A 227 10.58 31.11 8.50
CA ARG A 227 11.23 30.36 9.59
C ARG A 227 12.39 29.47 9.10
N PHE A 228 12.34 29.04 7.84
CA PHE A 228 13.35 28.19 7.23
C PHE A 228 14.46 28.98 6.53
N ALA A 229 14.51 30.31 6.65
CA ALA A 229 15.53 31.16 6.01
C ALA A 229 16.97 30.73 6.39
N ASN A 230 17.16 30.28 7.63
CA ASN A 230 18.44 29.77 8.14
C ASN A 230 18.48 28.23 8.19
N GLY A 231 17.71 27.58 7.31
CA GLY A 231 17.55 26.12 7.27
C GLY A 231 16.73 25.56 8.42
N VAL A 232 16.65 24.22 8.49
CA VAL A 232 15.89 23.49 9.52
C VAL A 232 16.43 23.77 10.93
N THR A 233 17.75 23.98 11.04
CA THR A 233 18.44 24.36 12.28
C THR A 233 17.97 25.70 12.86
N GLY A 234 17.60 26.65 11.99
CA GLY A 234 16.99 27.91 12.42
C GLY A 234 15.49 27.80 12.70
N ALA A 235 14.81 26.85 12.06
CA ALA A 235 13.35 26.70 12.13
C ALA A 235 12.86 25.90 13.36
N CYS A 236 13.63 24.91 13.79
CA CYS A 236 13.27 23.98 14.85
C CYS A 236 14.43 23.80 15.85
N LYS A 237 14.15 23.89 17.16
CA LYS A 237 15.15 23.71 18.21
C LYS A 237 15.85 22.36 18.15
N GLN A 238 15.15 21.34 17.68
CA GLN A 238 15.68 19.97 17.52
C GLN A 238 15.52 19.53 16.06
N PRO A 239 16.52 19.77 15.20
CA PRO A 239 16.37 19.62 13.75
C PRO A 239 15.99 18.21 13.29
N HIS A 240 16.45 17.18 14.02
CA HIS A 240 16.14 15.78 13.74
C HIS A 240 14.65 15.42 13.96
N LEU A 241 13.87 16.27 14.64
CA LEU A 241 12.42 16.11 14.79
C LEU A 241 11.63 16.64 13.59
N TYR A 242 12.28 17.40 12.70
CA TYR A 242 11.70 17.71 11.39
C TYR A 242 11.92 16.55 10.43
N MET A 243 10.94 15.63 10.41
CA MET A 243 10.97 14.37 9.68
C MET A 243 9.80 14.19 8.67
N PRO A 244 9.59 15.11 7.72
CA PRO A 244 8.47 15.01 6.75
C PRO A 244 8.56 13.78 5.83
N PHE A 245 9.76 13.21 5.70
CA PHE A 245 10.05 12.01 4.91
C PHE A 245 10.49 10.84 5.80
N GLY A 246 10.22 10.90 7.11
CA GLY A 246 10.78 9.97 8.10
C GLY A 246 12.22 10.30 8.48
N PHE A 247 12.87 9.39 9.21
CA PHE A 247 14.23 9.57 9.72
C PHE A 247 14.95 8.22 9.86
N GLY A 248 16.28 8.23 9.78
CA GLY A 248 17.13 7.05 9.97
C GLY A 248 17.08 6.06 8.79
N PRO A 249 17.36 4.76 9.01
CA PRO A 249 17.47 3.74 7.96
C PRO A 249 16.21 3.50 7.12
N ARG A 250 15.07 4.07 7.52
CA ARG A 250 13.77 3.96 6.85
C ARG A 250 13.28 5.31 6.31
N VAL A 251 14.17 6.29 6.16
CA VAL A 251 13.85 7.55 5.47
C VAL A 251 13.37 7.28 4.05
N CYS A 252 12.41 8.08 3.58
CA CYS A 252 11.79 7.90 2.28
C CYS A 252 12.83 8.00 1.15
N PRO A 253 13.02 6.96 0.32
CA PRO A 253 13.96 7.01 -0.80
C PRO A 253 13.54 8.02 -1.87
N GLY A 254 12.24 8.36 -1.95
CA GLY A 254 11.69 9.32 -2.92
C GLY A 254 11.81 10.79 -2.51
N GLN A 255 12.44 11.12 -1.38
CA GLN A 255 12.51 12.49 -0.85
C GLN A 255 13.04 13.51 -1.88
N ASN A 256 14.15 13.20 -2.55
CA ASN A 256 14.79 14.15 -3.46
C ASN A 256 13.94 14.39 -4.72
N LEU A 257 13.34 13.33 -5.26
CA LEU A 257 12.44 13.43 -6.41
C LEU A 257 11.19 14.27 -6.05
N ALA A 258 10.54 13.95 -4.93
CA ALA A 258 9.36 14.67 -4.46
C ALA A 258 9.65 16.17 -4.24
N MET A 259 10.82 16.51 -3.67
CA MET A 259 11.20 17.91 -3.46
C MET A 259 11.51 18.64 -4.78
N ALA A 260 12.12 17.97 -5.75
CA ALA A 260 12.38 18.57 -7.06
C ALA A 260 11.08 18.83 -7.82
N GLU A 261 10.20 17.82 -7.91
CA GLU A 261 8.89 17.92 -8.56
C GLU A 261 8.02 19.01 -7.92
N LEU A 262 7.93 19.02 -6.59
CA LEU A 262 7.13 20.00 -5.87
C LEU A 262 7.63 21.43 -6.10
N LYS A 263 8.95 21.66 -6.08
CA LYS A 263 9.52 22.99 -6.33
C LYS A 263 9.21 23.48 -7.75
N VAL A 264 9.38 22.62 -8.75
CA VAL A 264 9.08 22.97 -10.15
C VAL A 264 7.59 23.24 -10.32
N LEU A 265 6.74 22.36 -9.80
CA LEU A 265 5.28 22.49 -9.88
C LEU A 265 4.81 23.81 -9.25
N ILE A 266 5.21 24.10 -8.01
CA ILE A 266 4.83 25.32 -7.32
C ILE A 266 5.37 26.54 -8.05
N ALA A 267 6.63 26.54 -8.50
CA ALA A 267 7.20 27.64 -9.26
C ALA A 267 6.42 27.93 -10.56
N VAL A 268 6.03 26.90 -11.31
CA VAL A 268 5.21 27.05 -12.52
C VAL A 268 3.83 27.59 -12.20
N ILE A 269 3.19 27.12 -11.12
CA ILE A 269 1.85 27.59 -10.73
C ILE A 269 1.91 29.07 -10.33
N VAL A 270 2.80 29.46 -9.41
CA VAL A 270 2.85 30.83 -8.86
C VAL A 270 3.33 31.88 -9.86
N THR A 271 4.09 31.48 -10.90
CA THR A 271 4.53 32.39 -11.97
C THR A 271 3.47 32.63 -13.04
N LYS A 272 2.46 31.76 -13.15
CA LYS A 272 1.42 31.82 -14.19
C LYS A 272 0.03 32.15 -13.65
N PHE A 273 -0.19 31.88 -12.37
CA PHE A 273 -1.50 31.99 -11.74
C PHE A 273 -1.42 32.64 -10.36
N SER A 274 -2.46 33.39 -10.05
CA SER A 274 -2.83 33.77 -8.68
C SER A 274 -4.02 32.90 -8.24
N PHE A 275 -4.09 32.58 -6.96
CA PHE A 275 -5.17 31.75 -6.44
C PHE A 275 -5.53 32.11 -5.00
N SER A 276 -6.78 31.86 -4.63
CA SER A 276 -7.32 32.04 -3.28
C SER A 276 -8.26 30.90 -2.92
N LEU A 277 -8.56 30.74 -1.63
CA LEU A 277 -9.55 29.77 -1.18
C LEU A 277 -10.94 30.16 -1.67
N SER A 278 -11.67 29.19 -2.22
CA SER A 278 -13.08 29.35 -2.52
C SER A 278 -13.89 29.57 -1.23
N PRO A 279 -14.96 30.39 -1.23
CA PRO A 279 -15.90 30.46 -0.11
C PRO A 279 -16.53 29.10 0.25
N LYS A 280 -16.50 28.13 -0.67
CA LYS A 280 -16.98 26.75 -0.44
C LYS A 280 -15.96 25.87 0.29
N TYR A 281 -14.72 26.32 0.41
CA TYR A 281 -13.66 25.53 1.04
C TYR A 281 -13.97 25.29 2.52
N MET A 282 -14.01 24.03 2.91
CA MET A 282 -14.15 23.60 4.31
C MET A 282 -12.85 22.98 4.78
N HIS A 283 -12.20 23.61 5.78
CA HIS A 283 -10.98 23.08 6.35
C HIS A 283 -11.27 21.89 7.27
N LYS A 284 -11.09 20.67 6.74
CA LYS A 284 -11.31 19.42 7.47
C LYS A 284 -10.16 18.43 7.20
N PRO A 285 -9.07 18.47 7.97
CA PRO A 285 -8.01 17.47 7.86
C PRO A 285 -8.52 16.10 8.34
N SER A 286 -8.17 15.04 7.62
CA SER A 286 -8.43 13.65 7.99
C SER A 286 -7.11 12.89 8.06
N LEU A 287 -6.94 12.11 9.14
CA LEU A 287 -5.79 11.24 9.31
C LEU A 287 -6.17 9.82 8.85
N ASN A 288 -5.71 9.44 7.66
CA ASN A 288 -5.76 8.06 7.16
C ASN A 288 -4.34 7.47 7.29
N LEU A 289 -3.81 6.85 6.22
CA LEU A 289 -2.38 6.55 6.12
C LEU A 289 -1.54 7.85 6.15
N ASN A 290 -2.04 8.90 5.51
CA ASN A 290 -1.48 10.25 5.49
C ASN A 290 -2.53 11.28 5.94
N THR A 291 -2.07 12.44 6.40
CA THR A 291 -2.94 13.60 6.64
C THR A 291 -3.35 14.22 5.31
N GLN A 292 -4.64 14.32 5.05
CA GLN A 292 -5.17 14.88 3.80
C GLN A 292 -6.42 15.75 4.04
N PRO A 293 -6.75 16.67 3.12
CA PRO A 293 -8.03 17.37 3.13
C PRO A 293 -9.17 16.38 2.87
N ALA A 294 -10.05 16.17 3.85
CA ALA A 294 -11.13 15.17 3.78
C ALA A 294 -12.09 15.41 2.62
N THR A 295 -12.27 16.67 2.24
CA THR A 295 -13.21 17.12 1.20
C THR A 295 -12.49 17.78 0.02
N GLY A 296 -11.17 17.58 -0.12
CA GLY A 296 -10.36 18.28 -1.11
C GLY A 296 -10.09 19.76 -0.76
N VAL A 297 -9.53 20.50 -1.72
CA VAL A 297 -9.23 21.93 -1.60
C VAL A 297 -9.79 22.65 -2.82
N ASP A 298 -10.80 23.50 -2.60
CA ASP A 298 -11.41 24.31 -3.65
C ASP A 298 -10.68 25.66 -3.76
N LEU A 299 -10.05 25.90 -4.91
CA LEU A 299 -9.33 27.14 -5.20
C LEU A 299 -10.04 27.93 -6.30
N LEU A 300 -10.08 29.26 -6.11
CA LEU A 300 -10.37 30.20 -7.18
C LEU A 300 -9.05 30.56 -7.84
N ILE A 301 -8.90 30.28 -9.13
CA ILE A 301 -7.64 30.47 -9.87
C ILE A 301 -7.85 31.56 -10.93
N LYS A 302 -6.90 32.49 -11.00
CA LYS A 302 -6.85 33.55 -12.01
C LYS A 302 -5.47 33.56 -12.67
N LYS A 303 -5.44 33.50 -14.00
CA LYS A 303 -4.20 33.67 -14.78
C LYS A 303 -3.64 35.09 -14.57
N LEU A 304 -2.32 35.19 -14.40
CA LEU A 304 -1.61 36.46 -14.31
C LEU A 304 -1.54 37.17 -15.67
#